data_AF-A0A4Q3A774-F1
#
_entry.id   AF-A0A4Q3A774-F1
#
_cell.length_a   1.000
_cell.length_b   1.000
_cell.length_c   1.000
_cell.angle_alpha   90.00
_cell.angle_beta   90.00
_cell.angle_gamma   90.00
#
_symmetry.space_group_name_H-M   'P 1'
#
loop_
_entity.id
_entity.type
_entity.pdbx_description
1 polymer ?
#
loop_
_entity_poly.entity_id
_entity_poly.type
_entity_poly.pdbx_seq_one_letter_code
_entity_poly.pdbx_strand_id
1 'polypeptide(L)'
;MKSVVAFLLIVASTAAQAQSSCALIRDTDDRWLCRARDEGKNVYCASIQDPVKRRICGAQTGRPNECASITDLTRRHYCEGFSR
;
A
#
# COMPACT_ATOMS: atom_id res chain seq x y z
N MET A 1 -50.04 -2.67 2.57
CA MET A 1 -48.83 -3.53 2.69
C MET A 1 -47.94 -3.39 1.43
N LYS A 2 -47.55 -2.16 1.06
CA LYS A 2 -46.67 -1.89 -0.10
C LYS A 2 -45.63 -0.79 0.19
N SER A 3 -45.89 0.06 1.19
CA SER A 3 -45.05 1.23 1.50
C SER A 3 -43.88 0.97 2.46
N VAL A 4 -43.78 -0.19 3.09
CA VAL A 4 -42.71 -0.49 4.07
C VAL A 4 -41.45 -1.04 3.40
N VAL A 5 -41.57 -1.63 2.21
CA VAL A 5 -40.42 -2.18 1.45
C VAL A 5 -39.56 -1.06 0.85
N ALA A 6 -40.13 0.13 0.63
CA ALA A 6 -39.42 1.26 0.02
C ALA A 6 -38.42 1.96 0.96
N PHE A 7 -38.52 1.76 2.28
CA PHE A 7 -37.66 2.44 3.25
C PHE A 7 -36.37 1.67 3.61
N LEU A 8 -36.29 0.38 3.24
CA LEU A 8 -35.14 -0.48 3.57
C LEU A 8 -34.02 -0.49 2.51
N LEU A 9 -34.21 0.18 1.37
CA LEU A 9 -33.24 0.18 0.26
C LEU A 9 -32.34 1.40 0.19
N ILE A 10 -32.44 2.35 1.13
CA ILE A 10 -31.70 3.62 1.09
C ILE A 10 -30.40 3.57 1.94
N VAL A 11 -30.06 2.43 2.55
CA VAL A 11 -28.85 2.31 3.40
C VAL A 11 -27.66 1.68 2.64
N ALA A 12 -27.79 1.46 1.33
CA ALA A 12 -26.70 0.90 0.54
C ALA A 12 -25.80 2.00 -0.03
N SER A 13 -24.61 2.11 0.57
CA SER A 13 -23.36 2.37 -0.16
C SER A 13 -22.97 3.82 -0.43
N THR A 14 -22.86 4.66 0.60
CA THR A 14 -21.82 5.70 0.59
C THR A 14 -20.58 5.16 1.30
N ALA A 15 -19.93 4.17 0.68
CA ALA A 15 -18.52 3.92 0.98
C ALA A 15 -17.78 5.14 0.45
N ALA A 16 -17.67 6.19 1.26
CA ALA A 16 -16.83 7.34 0.95
C ALA A 16 -15.45 6.77 0.58
N GLN A 17 -15.10 6.85 -0.69
CA GLN A 17 -13.76 6.49 -1.13
C GLN A 17 -12.84 7.49 -0.45
N ALA A 18 -12.27 7.11 0.69
CA ALA A 18 -11.19 7.86 1.31
C ALA A 18 -10.10 7.94 0.23
N GLN A 19 -9.98 9.11 -0.41
CA GLN A 19 -8.85 9.36 -1.28
C GLN A 19 -7.61 9.20 -0.39
N SER A 20 -6.83 8.14 -0.64
CA SER A 20 -5.64 7.86 0.16
C SER A 20 -4.80 9.14 0.20
N SER A 21 -4.39 9.58 1.39
CA SER A 21 -3.54 10.76 1.58
C SER A 21 -2.25 10.70 0.75
N CYS A 22 -1.87 9.49 0.33
CA CYS A 22 -0.78 9.21 -0.61
C CYS A 22 -0.83 10.00 -1.92
N ALA A 23 -2.00 10.42 -2.41
CA ALA A 23 -2.12 11.16 -3.67
C ALA A 23 -1.37 12.50 -3.65
N LEU A 24 -1.22 13.12 -2.47
CA LEU A 24 -0.52 14.40 -2.27
C LEU A 24 1.01 14.25 -2.27
N ILE A 25 1.53 13.03 -2.17
CA ILE A 25 2.98 12.79 -2.13
C ILE A 25 3.56 13.06 -3.52
N ARG A 26 4.51 14.00 -3.60
CA ARG A 26 5.10 14.44 -4.88
C ARG A 26 6.02 13.38 -5.48
N ASP A 27 6.87 12.76 -4.65
CA ASP A 27 7.77 11.69 -5.07
C ASP A 27 6.95 10.44 -5.47
N THR A 28 7.22 9.92 -6.66
CA THR A 28 6.43 8.84 -7.23
C THR A 28 6.63 7.53 -6.47
N ASP A 29 7.86 7.23 -6.04
CA ASP A 29 8.15 6.00 -5.31
C ASP A 29 7.54 6.03 -3.91
N ASP A 30 7.65 7.16 -3.21
CA ASP A 30 7.05 7.33 -1.89
C ASP A 30 5.52 7.28 -1.95
N ARG A 31 4.92 7.82 -3.02
CA ARG A 31 3.47 7.72 -3.26
C ARG A 31 3.01 6.28 -3.46
N TRP A 32 3.73 5.49 -4.26
CA TRP A 32 3.40 4.08 -4.47
C TRP A 32 3.65 3.24 -3.22
N LEU A 33 4.74 3.50 -2.48
CA LEU A 33 5.01 2.87 -1.20
C LEU A 33 3.88 3.16 -0.19
N CYS A 34 3.46 4.42 -0.08
CA CYS A 34 2.33 4.82 0.75
C CYS A 34 1.07 4.05 0.36
N ARG A 35 0.72 4.02 -0.93
CA ARG A 35 -0.47 3.32 -1.43
C ARG A 35 -0.42 1.81 -1.15
N ALA A 36 0.76 1.21 -1.32
CA ALA A 36 0.97 -0.20 -1.04
C ALA A 36 0.70 -0.55 0.43
N ARG A 37 1.17 0.31 1.35
CA ARG A 37 0.95 0.16 2.80
C ARG A 37 -0.51 0.40 3.18
N ASP A 38 -1.09 1.51 2.70
CA ASP A 38 -2.46 1.92 3.01
C ASP A 38 -3.49 0.87 2.56
N GLU A 39 -3.30 0.32 1.36
CA GLU A 39 -4.18 -0.73 0.82
C GLU A 39 -3.74 -2.16 1.21
N GLY A 40 -2.56 -2.32 1.80
CA GLY A 40 -1.98 -3.64 2.14
C GLY A 40 -1.68 -4.54 0.92
N LYS A 41 -1.53 -3.98 -0.28
CA LYS A 41 -1.37 -4.74 -1.53
C LYS A 41 0.02 -4.61 -2.12
N ASN A 42 0.67 -5.76 -2.30
CA ASN A 42 1.99 -5.86 -2.89
C ASN A 42 2.06 -5.39 -4.36
N VAL A 43 0.94 -5.44 -5.10
CA VAL A 43 0.90 -5.09 -6.54
C VAL A 43 1.41 -3.66 -6.80
N TYR A 44 1.19 -2.73 -5.86
CA TYR A 44 1.63 -1.35 -5.99
C TYR A 44 3.16 -1.21 -5.88
N CYS A 45 3.85 -2.16 -5.24
CA CYS A 45 5.32 -2.14 -5.14
C CYS A 45 5.99 -2.27 -6.52
N ALA A 46 5.33 -2.87 -7.51
CA ALA A 46 5.87 -2.99 -8.87
C ALA A 46 6.06 -1.63 -9.55
N SER A 47 5.33 -0.59 -9.12
CA SER A 47 5.43 0.77 -9.67
C SER A 47 6.56 1.61 -9.05
N ILE A 48 7.24 1.09 -8.01
CA ILE A 48 8.38 1.75 -7.37
C ILE A 48 9.64 1.48 -8.21
N GLN A 49 10.34 2.55 -8.60
CA GLN A 49 11.53 2.47 -9.44
C GLN A 49 12.79 2.18 -8.63
N ASP A 50 12.96 2.83 -7.47
CA ASP A 50 14.07 2.56 -6.56
C ASP A 50 14.03 1.08 -6.09
N PRO A 51 15.09 0.31 -6.38
CA PRO A 51 15.09 -1.12 -6.11
C PRO A 51 15.04 -1.45 -4.62
N VAL A 52 15.65 -0.62 -3.77
CA VAL A 52 15.68 -0.82 -2.31
C VAL A 52 14.33 -0.46 -1.72
N LYS A 53 13.73 0.69 -2.09
CA LYS A 53 12.36 1.05 -1.69
C LYS A 53 11.34 0.00 -2.13
N ARG A 54 11.51 -0.57 -3.34
CA ARG A 54 10.64 -1.65 -3.82
C ARG A 54 10.74 -2.91 -2.95
N ARG A 55 11.94 -3.26 -2.47
CA ARG A 55 12.11 -4.38 -1.52
C ARG A 55 11.46 -4.08 -0.17
N ILE A 56 11.65 -2.87 0.36
CA ILE A 56 11.00 -2.40 1.60
C ILE A 56 9.48 -2.53 1.47
N CYS A 57 8.92 -2.02 0.37
CA CYS A 57 7.49 -2.12 0.08
C CYS A 57 7.01 -3.57 0.10
N GLY A 58 7.74 -4.46 -0.57
CA GLY A 58 7.39 -5.87 -0.63
C GLY A 58 7.41 -6.52 0.74
N ALA A 59 8.44 -6.24 1.56
CA ALA A 59 8.56 -6.75 2.91
C ALA A 59 7.37 -6.36 3.80
N GLN A 60 6.93 -5.11 3.71
CA GLN A 60 5.81 -4.60 4.52
C GLN A 60 4.43 -5.03 4.04
N THR A 61 4.31 -5.52 2.80
CA THR A 61 3.02 -5.87 2.18
C THR A 61 2.89 -7.36 1.87
N GLY A 62 3.62 -8.21 2.61
CA GLY A 62 3.43 -9.66 2.60
C GLY A 62 4.58 -10.49 2.02
N ARG A 63 5.76 -9.91 1.76
CA ARG A 63 6.96 -10.64 1.30
C ARG A 63 8.13 -10.44 2.27
N PRO A 64 8.09 -11.01 3.49
CA PRO A 64 8.98 -10.66 4.61
C PRO A 64 10.49 -10.84 4.35
N ASN A 65 10.87 -11.64 3.34
CA ASN A 65 12.27 -11.93 3.00
C ASN A 65 12.82 -11.08 1.83
N GLU A 66 12.16 -10.01 1.41
CA GLU A 66 12.60 -9.21 0.25
C GLU A 66 14.02 -8.63 0.38
N CYS A 67 14.40 -8.18 1.58
CA CYS A 67 15.70 -7.56 1.81
C CYS A 67 16.88 -8.54 1.71
N ALA A 68 16.65 -9.84 1.94
CA ALA A 68 17.72 -10.85 2.02
C ALA A 68 18.55 -10.96 0.73
N SER A 69 17.94 -10.67 -0.42
CA SER A 69 18.59 -10.73 -1.73
C SER A 69 19.44 -9.50 -2.09
N ILE A 70 19.48 -8.46 -1.24
CA ILE A 70 20.31 -7.27 -1.47
C ILE A 70 21.76 -7.62 -1.10
N THR A 71 22.66 -7.67 -2.08
CA THR A 71 24.08 -8.05 -1.85
C THR A 71 24.86 -7.02 -1.03
N ASP A 72 24.61 -5.73 -1.27
CA ASP A 72 25.24 -4.65 -0.51
C ASP A 72 24.72 -4.61 0.94
N LEU A 73 25.62 -4.82 1.90
CA LEU A 73 25.25 -4.96 3.32
C LEU A 73 24.60 -3.70 3.89
N THR A 74 25.10 -2.52 3.53
CA THR A 74 24.57 -1.25 4.02
C THR A 74 23.12 -1.05 3.54
N ARG A 75 22.86 -1.29 2.26
CA ARG A 75 21.51 -1.22 1.68
C ARG A 75 20.59 -2.30 2.23
N ARG A 76 21.11 -3.50 2.50
CA ARG A 76 20.35 -4.57 3.14
C ARG A 76 19.89 -4.16 4.53
N HIS A 77 20.80 -3.68 5.37
CA HIS A 77 20.47 -3.23 6.72
C HIS A 77 19.51 -2.02 6.71
N TYR A 78 19.70 -1.10 5.77
CA TYR A 78 18.73 -0.03 5.53
C TYR A 78 17.35 -0.63 5.22
N CYS A 79 17.23 -1.56 4.28
CA CYS A 79 15.98 -2.23 3.95
C CYS A 79 15.34 -2.92 5.16
N GLU A 80 16.11 -3.73 5.91
CA GLU A 80 15.65 -4.47 7.08
C GLU A 80 15.12 -3.54 8.19
N GLY A 81 15.77 -2.38 8.38
CA GLY A 81 15.33 -1.37 9.36
C GLY A 81 13.98 -0.76 9.02
N PHE A 82 13.65 -0.61 7.74
CA PHE A 82 12.38 -0.05 7.27
C PHE A 82 11.31 -1.11 6.97
N SER A 83 11.60 -2.40 7.12
CA SER A 83 10.71 -3.50 6.71
C SER A 83 9.80 -4.05 7.81
N ARG A 84 9.87 -3.49 9.03
CA ARG A 84 9.11 -3.94 10.20
C ARG A 84 7.79 -3.20 10.38
#